data_AF-A0A0K2RHL5-F1
#
_entry.id   AF-A0A0K2RHL5-F1
#
_cell.length_a   1.000
_cell.length_b   1.000
_cell.length_c   1.000
_cell.angle_alpha   90.00
_cell.angle_beta   90.00
_cell.angle_gamma   90.00
#
_symmetry.space_group_name_H-M   'P 1'
#
loop_
_entity.id
_entity.type
_entity.pdbx_description
1 polymer ?
#
loop_
_entity_poly.entity_id
_entity_poly.type
_entity_poly.pdbx_seq_one_letter_code
_entity_poly.pdbx_strand_id
1 'polypeptide(L)'
;MTASTGDNGYTGSSYPASSSYVTAVGGTSLVKNSSARGWGESAWSGSGSGCSSVNAALPAAATFGTGCSKRASADVSAVADPQTGLAVYAPSSSTTSSWAQYGGTSLSSPLIAAMYALSGNTGSSSALANSLPYTNSGKFNDVASGSTGTCSTSQWCLSGTGWDGPTGVGTPNGVAGL
;
A
#
# COMPACT_ATOMS: atom_id res chain seq x y z
N MET A 1 -12.14 -0.82 5.82
CA MET A 1 -11.45 -2.12 5.67
C MET A 1 -10.20 -1.91 4.84
N THR A 2 -9.12 -2.62 5.14
CA THR A 2 -7.89 -2.65 4.34
C THR A 2 -7.78 -3.99 3.61
N ALA A 3 -7.18 -3.98 2.42
CA ALA A 3 -6.97 -5.18 1.62
C ALA A 3 -5.60 -5.13 0.93
N SER A 4 -4.85 -6.22 1.05
CA SER A 4 -3.55 -6.43 0.41
C SER A 4 -3.69 -6.40 -1.12
N THR A 5 -2.85 -5.64 -1.82
CA THR A 5 -2.92 -5.56 -3.29
C THR A 5 -2.41 -6.81 -4.00
N GLY A 6 -1.66 -7.67 -3.32
CA GLY A 6 -1.06 -8.89 -3.86
C GLY A 6 0.47 -8.84 -3.83
N ASP A 7 1.07 -10.01 -4.06
CA ASP A 7 2.50 -10.25 -3.80
C ASP A 7 3.26 -10.73 -5.07
N ASN A 8 2.69 -10.46 -6.25
CA ASN A 8 3.18 -10.92 -7.56
C ASN A 8 3.54 -9.78 -8.53
N GLY A 9 3.71 -8.55 -8.02
CA GLY A 9 4.04 -7.39 -8.85
C GLY A 9 2.87 -6.94 -9.74
N TYR A 10 3.19 -6.34 -10.89
CA TYR A 10 2.22 -5.87 -11.87
C TYR A 10 1.60 -7.04 -12.66
N THR A 11 0.54 -7.64 -12.11
CA THR A 11 -0.26 -8.70 -12.76
C THR A 11 -1.71 -8.28 -13.02
N GLY A 12 -2.02 -6.99 -12.80
CA GLY A 12 -3.38 -6.45 -12.81
C GLY A 12 -3.91 -6.26 -11.38
N SER A 13 -5.19 -5.90 -11.26
CA SER A 13 -5.79 -5.66 -9.94
C SER A 13 -6.28 -6.94 -9.27
N SER A 14 -5.93 -7.11 -7.98
CA SER A 14 -6.44 -8.18 -7.13
C SER A 14 -7.73 -7.79 -6.41
N TYR A 15 -8.70 -8.70 -6.34
CA TYR A 15 -9.90 -8.52 -5.51
C TYR A 15 -9.67 -9.19 -4.13
N PRO A 16 -10.01 -8.54 -2.99
CA PRO A 16 -10.86 -7.36 -2.86
C PRO A 16 -10.18 -5.99 -2.93
N ALA A 17 -8.85 -5.88 -3.04
CA ALA A 17 -8.15 -4.58 -3.07
C ALA A 17 -8.61 -3.65 -4.21
N SER A 18 -9.08 -4.23 -5.32
CA SER A 18 -9.65 -3.51 -6.46
C SER A 18 -11.08 -3.01 -6.22
N SER A 19 -11.68 -3.23 -5.06
CA SER A 19 -12.97 -2.65 -4.70
C SER A 19 -12.83 -1.16 -4.37
N SER A 20 -13.78 -0.34 -4.82
CA SER A 20 -13.84 1.10 -4.49
C SER A 20 -14.23 1.37 -3.02
N TYR A 21 -14.55 0.33 -2.24
CA TYR A 21 -15.02 0.44 -0.86
C TYR A 21 -13.97 0.00 0.18
N VAL A 22 -12.77 -0.38 -0.25
CA VAL A 22 -11.67 -0.74 0.63
C VAL A 22 -10.48 0.17 0.41
N THR A 23 -9.60 0.26 1.40
CA THR A 23 -8.26 0.81 1.22
C THR A 23 -7.37 -0.28 0.63
N ALA A 24 -6.88 -0.08 -0.59
CA ALA A 24 -5.92 -0.97 -1.25
C ALA A 24 -4.52 -0.70 -0.70
N VAL A 25 -3.92 -1.69 -0.05
CA VAL A 25 -2.65 -1.54 0.66
C VAL A 25 -1.53 -2.25 -0.10
N GLY A 26 -0.64 -1.46 -0.70
CA GLY A 26 0.56 -1.92 -1.39
C GLY A 26 1.73 -2.16 -0.44
N GLY A 27 2.92 -2.31 -1.02
CA GLY A 27 4.12 -2.72 -0.30
C GLY A 27 5.37 -1.91 -0.63
N THR A 28 6.17 -1.62 0.39
CA THR A 28 7.51 -1.01 0.27
C THR A 28 8.61 -1.94 0.78
N SER A 29 9.84 -1.70 0.32
CA SER A 29 11.08 -2.12 0.96
C SER A 29 11.58 -0.98 1.84
N LEU A 30 11.81 -1.25 3.13
CA LEU A 30 12.15 -0.23 4.13
C LEU A 30 13.58 -0.46 4.66
N VAL A 31 14.50 0.43 4.34
CA VAL A 31 15.93 0.27 4.68
C VAL A 31 16.38 1.41 5.59
N LYS A 32 17.06 1.08 6.68
CA LYS A 32 17.55 2.09 7.62
C LYS A 32 18.62 2.95 6.95
N ASN A 33 18.55 4.27 7.12
CA ASN A 33 19.53 5.21 6.58
C ASN A 33 19.81 6.37 7.55
N SER A 34 20.61 7.34 7.11
CA SER A 34 21.01 8.51 7.91
C SER A 34 20.17 9.77 7.66
N SER A 35 19.03 9.67 6.96
CA SER A 35 18.11 10.79 6.78
C SER A 35 17.47 11.19 8.11
N ALA A 36 16.83 12.37 8.18
CA ALA A 36 16.09 12.79 9.37
C ALA A 36 14.96 11.81 9.77
N ARG A 37 14.36 11.13 8.78
CA ARG A 37 13.37 10.06 9.00
C ARG A 37 14.02 8.76 9.51
N GLY A 38 15.32 8.58 9.27
CA GLY A 38 16.08 7.37 9.62
C GLY A 38 15.84 6.19 8.68
N TRP A 39 15.05 6.37 7.63
CA TRP A 39 14.65 5.31 6.71
C TRP A 39 14.62 5.80 5.26
N GLY A 40 15.01 4.91 4.35
CA GLY A 40 14.79 5.01 2.92
C GLY A 40 13.74 3.99 2.51
N GLU A 41 12.92 4.34 1.52
CA GLU A 41 11.88 3.46 0.99
C GLU A 41 11.91 3.43 -0.52
N SER A 42 11.63 2.25 -1.07
CA SER A 42 11.31 2.02 -2.48
C SER A 42 10.09 1.11 -2.58
N ALA A 43 9.43 1.11 -3.72
CA ALA A 43 8.43 0.09 -4.03
C ALA A 43 9.03 -1.31 -3.87
N TRP A 44 8.31 -2.19 -3.18
CA TRP A 44 8.65 -3.60 -3.17
C TRP A 44 8.23 -4.20 -4.52
N SER A 45 9.12 -4.92 -5.20
CA SER A 45 8.85 -5.48 -6.53
C SER A 45 7.70 -6.48 -6.56
N GLY A 46 7.39 -7.12 -5.43
CA GLY A 46 6.23 -7.98 -5.26
C GLY A 46 4.91 -7.24 -5.08
N SER A 47 4.90 -5.92 -4.82
CA SER A 47 3.67 -5.16 -4.56
C SER A 47 2.68 -5.23 -5.73
N GLY A 48 1.47 -5.70 -5.44
CA GLY A 48 0.37 -5.69 -6.41
C GLY A 48 0.02 -4.26 -6.81
N SER A 49 -0.13 -4.04 -8.11
CA SER A 49 -0.34 -2.70 -8.68
C SER A 49 -1.08 -2.79 -10.01
N GLY A 50 -1.74 -1.69 -10.40
CA GLY A 50 -2.33 -1.54 -11.72
C GLY A 50 -3.76 -1.02 -11.73
N CYS A 51 -4.41 -1.20 -12.87
CA CYS A 51 -5.75 -0.67 -13.16
C CYS A 51 -6.77 -1.80 -13.33
N SER A 52 -7.88 -1.73 -12.61
CA SER A 52 -8.94 -2.73 -12.70
C SER A 52 -9.67 -2.59 -14.03
N SER A 53 -10.02 -3.70 -14.68
CA SER A 53 -10.86 -3.67 -15.88
C SER A 53 -12.36 -3.55 -15.57
N VAL A 54 -12.78 -3.79 -14.33
CA VAL A 54 -14.20 -3.97 -13.98
C VAL A 54 -14.69 -3.06 -12.86
N ASN A 55 -13.89 -2.80 -11.84
CA ASN A 55 -14.36 -2.07 -10.65
C ASN A 55 -14.36 -0.56 -10.88
N ALA A 56 -15.37 0.13 -10.34
CA ALA A 56 -15.47 1.59 -10.44
C ALA A 56 -14.24 2.27 -9.82
N ALA A 57 -13.86 3.41 -10.40
CA ALA A 57 -12.81 4.25 -9.81
C ALA A 57 -13.20 4.72 -8.41
N LEU A 58 -12.21 4.92 -7.55
CA LEU A 58 -12.39 5.57 -6.26
C LEU A 58 -12.48 7.08 -6.48
N PRO A 59 -13.62 7.76 -6.18
CA PRO A 59 -13.76 9.19 -6.48
C PRO A 59 -12.71 10.08 -5.83
N ALA A 60 -12.23 9.71 -4.62
CA ALA A 60 -11.19 10.46 -3.91
C ALA A 60 -9.85 10.52 -4.67
N ALA A 61 -9.58 9.54 -5.56
CA ALA A 61 -8.36 9.48 -6.37
C ALA A 61 -8.47 10.26 -7.69
N ALA A 62 -9.61 10.90 -8.00
CA ALA A 62 -9.88 11.47 -9.32
C ALA A 62 -8.87 12.55 -9.75
N THR A 63 -8.33 13.32 -8.80
CA THR A 63 -7.36 14.40 -9.08
C THR A 63 -5.91 13.94 -9.02
N PHE A 64 -5.64 12.66 -8.77
CA PHE A 64 -4.29 12.11 -8.59
C PHE A 64 -3.66 11.58 -9.89
N GLY A 65 -4.34 11.76 -11.02
CA GLY A 65 -3.73 11.48 -12.33
C GLY A 65 -3.43 10.01 -12.60
N THR A 66 -4.13 9.08 -11.94
CA THR A 66 -3.83 7.63 -11.92
C THR A 66 -3.74 6.94 -13.29
N GLY A 67 -4.19 7.61 -14.36
CA GLY A 67 -4.24 7.07 -15.72
C GLY A 67 -5.24 5.92 -15.89
N CYS A 68 -5.97 5.55 -14.83
CA CYS A 68 -6.93 4.45 -14.82
C CYS A 68 -8.35 5.00 -14.79
N SER A 69 -9.17 4.63 -15.77
CA SER A 69 -10.60 5.02 -15.83
C SER A 69 -11.49 4.26 -14.84
N LYS A 70 -10.91 3.27 -14.15
CA LYS A 70 -11.53 2.33 -13.22
C LYS A 70 -10.75 2.37 -11.90
N ARG A 71 -10.82 1.31 -11.08
CA ARG A 71 -10.08 1.26 -9.82
C ARG A 71 -8.57 1.11 -10.04
N ALA A 72 -7.80 2.14 -9.71
CA ALA A 72 -6.34 2.08 -9.61
C ALA A 72 -5.86 1.58 -8.23
N SER A 73 -4.92 0.65 -8.20
CA SER A 73 -4.23 0.18 -6.99
C SER A 73 -2.76 0.57 -7.05
N ALA A 74 -2.11 0.94 -5.94
CA ALA A 74 -2.60 0.98 -4.54
C ALA A 74 -3.21 2.35 -4.11
N ASP A 75 -3.77 2.43 -2.90
CA ASP A 75 -4.12 3.71 -2.25
C ASP A 75 -2.99 4.23 -1.38
N VAL A 76 -2.42 3.35 -0.56
CA VAL A 76 -1.33 3.60 0.39
C VAL A 76 -0.47 2.35 0.50
N SER A 77 0.71 2.47 1.10
CA SER A 77 1.59 1.34 1.38
C SER A 77 2.21 1.38 2.77
N ALA A 78 2.76 0.25 3.18
CA ALA A 78 3.67 0.09 4.30
C ALA A 78 4.69 -1.01 3.96
N VAL A 79 5.60 -1.30 4.88
CA VAL A 79 6.63 -2.33 4.68
C VAL A 79 6.01 -3.67 4.33
N ALA A 80 6.53 -4.28 3.26
CA ALA A 80 6.05 -5.55 2.72
C ALA A 80 7.18 -6.43 2.18
N ASP A 81 8.36 -5.90 1.85
CA ASP A 81 9.44 -6.75 1.36
C ASP A 81 9.88 -7.75 2.43
N PRO A 82 9.83 -9.08 2.18
CA PRO A 82 10.31 -10.08 3.14
C PRO A 82 11.77 -9.89 3.57
N GLN A 83 12.62 -9.26 2.73
CA GLN A 83 14.02 -8.95 3.09
C GLN A 83 14.15 -7.84 4.13
N THR A 84 13.16 -6.95 4.22
CA THR A 84 13.07 -5.88 5.22
C THR A 84 11.85 -6.06 6.13
N GLY A 85 11.32 -7.28 6.17
CA GLY A 85 10.05 -7.61 6.79
C GLY A 85 10.06 -7.55 8.32
N LEU A 86 8.91 -7.84 8.92
CA LEU A 86 8.72 -7.84 10.35
C LEU A 86 9.11 -9.18 10.97
N ALA A 87 9.77 -9.15 12.12
CA ALA A 87 9.96 -10.35 12.94
C ALA A 87 8.62 -10.77 13.56
N VAL A 88 8.15 -11.98 13.25
CA VAL A 88 6.91 -12.55 13.76
C VAL A 88 7.24 -13.83 14.50
N TYR A 89 6.69 -13.99 15.70
CA TYR A 89 6.74 -15.25 16.42
C TYR A 89 5.53 -16.08 16.03
N ALA A 90 5.78 -17.19 15.33
CA ALA A 90 4.72 -18.02 14.76
C ALA A 90 5.09 -19.51 14.84
N PRO A 91 4.10 -20.42 14.69
CA PRO A 91 4.37 -21.84 14.56
C PRO A 91 5.31 -22.13 13.38
N SER A 92 6.44 -22.76 13.67
CA SER A 92 7.36 -23.30 12.66
C SER A 92 7.13 -24.80 12.41
N SER A 93 6.35 -25.45 13.28
CA SER A 93 5.82 -26.80 13.11
C SER A 93 4.48 -26.93 13.87
N SER A 94 3.89 -28.12 13.91
CA SER A 94 2.69 -28.39 14.70
C SER A 94 2.90 -28.29 16.22
N THR A 95 4.15 -28.30 16.71
CA THR A 95 4.48 -28.33 18.14
C THR A 95 5.50 -27.27 18.58
N THR A 96 6.10 -26.54 17.63
CA THR A 96 7.13 -25.54 17.93
C THR A 96 6.83 -24.21 17.27
N SER A 97 7.18 -23.13 17.95
CA SER A 97 7.14 -21.77 17.41
C SER A 97 8.54 -21.16 17.48
N SER A 98 8.84 -20.27 16.54
CA SER A 98 10.11 -19.56 16.50
C SER A 98 9.91 -18.17 15.88
N TRP A 99 10.91 -17.32 16.08
CA TRP A 99 10.96 -16.04 15.39
C TRP A 99 11.39 -16.27 13.93
N ALA A 100 10.63 -15.71 13.00
CA ALA A 100 10.99 -15.64 11.60
C ALA A 100 10.60 -14.27 11.02
N GLN A 101 11.24 -13.87 9.93
CA GLN A 101 10.94 -12.63 9.24
C GLN A 101 9.92 -12.87 8.14
N TYR A 102 8.87 -12.04 8.09
CA TYR A 102 7.81 -12.13 7.10
C TYR A 102 7.54 -10.79 6.43
N GLY A 103 7.06 -10.84 5.20
CA GLY A 103 6.64 -9.69 4.41
C GLY A 103 5.30 -9.97 3.71
N GLY A 104 5.20 -9.58 2.45
CA GLY A 104 3.98 -9.50 1.68
C GLY A 104 3.18 -8.22 1.97
N THR A 105 2.33 -7.84 1.04
CA THR A 105 1.25 -6.88 1.30
C THR A 105 0.29 -7.40 2.38
N SER A 106 0.32 -8.71 2.63
CA SER A 106 -0.24 -9.38 3.82
C SER A 106 0.29 -8.86 5.16
N LEU A 107 1.54 -8.40 5.24
CA LEU A 107 2.06 -7.68 6.41
C LEU A 107 1.60 -6.21 6.40
N SER A 108 1.65 -5.56 5.24
CA SER A 108 1.33 -4.14 5.08
C SER A 108 -0.12 -3.81 5.45
N SER A 109 -1.09 -4.63 5.01
CA SER A 109 -2.52 -4.43 5.24
C SER A 109 -2.93 -4.33 6.73
N PRO A 110 -2.53 -5.26 7.63
CA PRO A 110 -2.84 -5.14 9.05
C PRO A 110 -2.08 -4.00 9.74
N LEU A 111 -0.89 -3.62 9.28
CA LEU A 111 -0.19 -2.43 9.79
C LEU A 111 -1.01 -1.16 9.52
N ILE A 112 -1.50 -0.98 8.29
CA ILE A 112 -2.37 0.16 7.94
C ILE A 112 -3.71 0.09 8.69
N ALA A 113 -4.28 -1.10 8.87
CA ALA A 113 -5.51 -1.27 9.65
C ALA A 113 -5.33 -0.80 11.11
N ALA A 114 -4.22 -1.17 11.75
CA ALA A 114 -3.88 -0.74 13.10
C ALA A 114 -3.66 0.77 13.17
N MET A 115 -3.06 1.38 12.14
CA MET A 115 -2.87 2.83 12.07
C MET A 115 -4.20 3.59 11.91
N TYR A 116 -5.14 3.10 11.08
CA TYR A 116 -6.52 3.63 11.04
C TYR A 116 -7.18 3.54 12.43
N ALA A 117 -7.06 2.40 13.11
CA ALA A 117 -7.63 2.25 14.46
C ALA A 117 -7.01 3.23 15.46
N LEU A 118 -5.69 3.44 15.40
CA LEU A 118 -4.97 4.38 16.27
C LEU A 118 -5.33 5.85 15.98
N SER A 119 -5.61 6.19 14.72
CA SER A 119 -6.07 7.54 14.34
C SER A 119 -7.47 7.88 14.87
N GLY A 120 -8.30 6.86 15.13
CA GLY A 120 -9.74 7.01 15.39
C GLY A 120 -10.59 7.19 14.13
N ASN A 121 -9.98 7.41 12.97
CA ASN A 121 -10.66 7.69 11.70
C ASN A 121 -11.03 6.40 10.95
N THR A 122 -11.91 5.60 11.55
CA THR A 122 -12.34 4.31 10.96
C THR A 122 -13.51 4.42 9.97
N GLY A 123 -13.88 5.64 9.61
CA GLY A 123 -15.02 5.97 8.75
C GLY A 123 -16.33 6.08 9.54
N SER A 124 -17.44 6.20 8.80
CA SER A 124 -18.80 6.26 9.32
C SER A 124 -19.76 5.57 8.35
N SER A 125 -21.06 5.54 8.68
CA SER A 125 -22.10 5.05 7.77
C SER A 125 -22.24 5.88 6.49
N SER A 126 -21.77 7.13 6.48
CA SER A 126 -21.87 8.05 5.35
C SER A 126 -20.54 8.32 4.65
N ALA A 127 -19.40 7.91 5.23
CA ALA A 127 -18.08 8.16 4.67
C ALA A 127 -17.10 7.01 4.96
N LEU A 128 -16.51 6.45 3.92
CA LEU A 128 -15.49 5.42 4.06
C LEU A 128 -14.11 6.04 4.30
N ALA A 129 -13.35 5.41 5.21
CA ALA A 129 -11.99 5.84 5.56
C ALA A 129 -11.00 5.81 4.37
N ASN A 130 -11.29 5.04 3.31
CA ASN A 130 -10.42 4.92 2.14
C ASN A 130 -10.26 6.22 1.32
N SER A 131 -11.05 7.26 1.62
CA SER A 131 -10.92 8.60 1.05
C SER A 131 -9.89 9.48 1.77
N LEU A 132 -9.55 9.15 3.02
CA LEU A 132 -8.68 9.96 3.88
C LEU A 132 -7.24 10.09 3.35
N PRO A 133 -6.59 9.03 2.83
CA PRO A 133 -5.24 9.16 2.29
C PRO A 133 -5.12 10.20 1.17
N TYR A 134 -6.14 10.28 0.32
CA TYR A 134 -6.17 11.24 -0.79
C TYR A 134 -6.47 12.66 -0.31
N THR A 135 -7.33 12.82 0.68
CA THR A 135 -7.62 14.15 1.26
C THR A 135 -6.44 14.69 2.06
N ASN A 136 -5.61 13.80 2.62
CA ASN A 136 -4.48 14.12 3.49
C ASN A 136 -3.13 13.70 2.89
N SER A 137 -2.98 13.68 1.57
CA SER A 137 -1.78 13.12 0.90
C SER A 137 -0.46 13.75 1.36
N GLY A 138 -0.47 15.02 1.78
CA GLY A 138 0.70 15.69 2.39
C GLY A 138 1.13 15.15 3.76
N LYS A 139 0.45 14.14 4.31
CA LYS A 139 0.78 13.42 5.55
C LYS A 139 1.39 12.04 5.29
N PHE A 140 1.80 11.77 4.05
CA PHE A 140 2.45 10.53 3.65
C PHE A 140 3.90 10.82 3.21
N ASN A 141 4.75 9.81 3.33
CA ASN A 141 6.05 9.81 2.72
C ASN A 141 5.88 9.27 1.30
N ASP A 142 6.10 10.14 0.32
CA ASP A 142 6.09 9.79 -1.09
C ASP A 142 7.24 8.82 -1.41
N VAL A 143 6.92 7.66 -1.97
CA VAL A 143 7.88 6.60 -2.32
C VAL A 143 8.16 6.67 -3.81
N ALA A 144 9.02 7.59 -4.20
CA ALA A 144 9.22 7.94 -5.61
C ALA A 144 10.27 7.07 -6.36
N SER A 145 10.51 5.83 -5.93
CA SER A 145 11.47 4.93 -6.59
C SER A 145 11.12 3.45 -6.47
N GLY A 146 11.61 2.65 -7.40
CA GLY A 146 11.35 1.22 -7.48
C GLY A 146 10.31 0.85 -8.55
N SER A 147 10.08 -0.44 -8.72
CA SER A 147 9.20 -0.97 -9.75
C SER A 147 8.61 -2.31 -9.36
N THR A 148 7.35 -2.54 -9.75
CA THR A 148 6.63 -3.81 -9.61
C THR A 148 6.60 -4.62 -10.92
N GLY A 149 7.24 -4.13 -11.99
CA GLY A 149 7.29 -4.80 -13.28
C GLY A 149 7.33 -3.83 -14.47
N THR A 150 6.88 -4.32 -15.62
CA THR A 150 6.76 -3.52 -16.86
C THR A 150 5.29 -3.41 -17.24
N CYS A 151 4.87 -2.21 -17.63
CA CYS A 151 3.47 -1.89 -17.90
C CYS A 151 3.34 -0.88 -19.04
N SER A 152 2.18 -0.88 -19.71
CA SER A 152 1.89 0.05 -20.82
C SER A 152 1.81 1.51 -20.37
N THR A 153 1.35 1.73 -19.13
CA THR A 153 1.24 3.04 -18.51
C THR A 153 2.22 3.08 -17.35
N SER A 154 3.37 3.74 -17.51
CA SER A 154 4.51 3.68 -16.59
C SER A 154 4.14 3.83 -15.11
N GLN A 155 3.30 4.81 -14.76
CA GLN A 155 2.84 5.06 -13.39
C GLN A 155 2.14 3.87 -12.72
N TRP A 156 1.67 2.87 -13.47
CA TRP A 156 1.03 1.70 -12.89
C TRP A 156 2.02 0.69 -12.31
N CYS A 157 3.30 0.75 -12.68
CA CYS A 157 4.31 -0.20 -12.23
C CYS A 157 5.67 0.42 -11.88
N LEU A 158 5.87 1.71 -12.16
CA LEU A 158 7.05 2.47 -11.76
C LEU A 158 6.64 3.49 -10.70
N SER A 159 7.37 3.50 -9.59
CA SER A 159 7.19 4.51 -8.56
C SER A 159 7.83 5.83 -8.96
N GLY A 160 7.18 6.92 -8.59
CA GLY A 160 7.57 8.29 -8.96
C GLY A 160 6.88 9.31 -8.08
N THR A 161 7.16 10.60 -8.30
CA THR A 161 6.58 11.65 -7.44
C THR A 161 5.05 11.67 -7.50
N GLY A 162 4.42 11.67 -6.33
CA GLY A 162 2.98 11.75 -6.18
C GLY A 162 2.31 10.38 -6.05
N TRP A 163 1.15 10.20 -6.68
CA TRP A 163 0.51 8.89 -6.71
C TRP A 163 1.19 8.00 -7.74
N ASP A 164 1.47 6.75 -7.36
CA ASP A 164 1.86 5.70 -8.28
C ASP A 164 1.18 4.37 -7.95
N GLY A 165 1.15 3.45 -8.92
CA GLY A 165 0.54 2.14 -8.78
C GLY A 165 1.21 1.28 -7.71
N PRO A 166 2.54 1.18 -7.65
CA PRO A 166 3.22 0.38 -6.64
C PRO A 166 2.92 0.78 -5.19
N THR A 167 2.78 2.08 -4.90
CA THR A 167 2.75 2.61 -3.53
C THR A 167 1.59 3.55 -3.18
N GLY A 168 0.73 3.87 -4.14
CA GLY A 168 -0.39 4.78 -3.93
C GLY A 168 0.10 6.19 -3.63
N VAL A 169 -0.48 6.86 -2.63
CA VAL A 169 0.03 8.16 -2.14
C VAL A 169 1.26 8.04 -1.22
N GLY A 170 1.78 6.81 -1.03
CA GLY A 170 2.96 6.52 -0.23
C GLY A 170 2.66 5.89 1.13
N THR A 171 3.60 6.04 2.08
CA THR A 171 3.50 5.44 3.42
C THR A 171 3.13 6.45 4.49
N PRO A 172 2.28 6.11 5.48
CA PRO A 172 1.84 7.08 6.50
C PRO A 172 3.01 7.72 7.27
N ASN A 173 3.03 9.04 7.38
CA ASN A 173 3.92 9.77 8.29
C ASN A 173 3.19 10.04 9.61
N GLY A 174 3.21 9.02 10.49
CA GLY A 174 2.29 8.96 11.62
C GLY A 174 0.88 8.63 11.16
N VAL A 175 -0.12 8.85 12.03
CA VAL A 175 -1.51 8.44 11.79
C VAL A 175 -2.46 9.56 11.37
N ALA A 176 -1.98 10.81 11.31
CA ALA A 176 -2.83 11.97 11.01
C ALA A 176 -3.33 12.03 9.56
N GLY A 177 -2.74 11.24 8.65
CA GLY A 177 -3.19 11.10 7.26
C GLY A 177 -4.24 10.01 7.04
N LEU A 178 -4.46 9.16 8.05
CA LEU A 178 -5.37 8.02 8.03
C LEU A 178 -6.61 8.31 8.86
#